data_AF-A0AA48R187-F1
#
_entry.id   AF-A0AA48R187-F1
#
_cell.length_a   1.000
_cell.length_b   1.000
_cell.length_c   1.000
_cell.angle_alpha   90.00
_cell.angle_beta   90.00
_cell.angle_gamma   90.00
#
_symmetry.space_group_name_H-M   'P 1'
#
loop_
_entity.id
_entity.type
_entity.pdbx_description
1 polymer ?
#
loop_
_entity_poly.entity_id
_entity_poly.type
_entity_poly.pdbx_seq_one_letter_code
_entity_poly.pdbx_strand_id
1 'polypeptide(L)'
;MKKERIPMMDHLWVITILFFALGFVNIGLSLAGLICMILPFILYWKSGEKLWCKNYCPRASLFLRVLSRISLKKPLPKGFTKQKVKTGVLIYFGLNLFFATMSTIMVSLGRVAPIDYLRFLIAFPIPIDLPQLIRVDLSPWFLHLSFRIYSMMLTSTTIGLILGFLYVPRAWCVICPIQTLTTKRPVNILD
;
A
#
# COMPACT_ATOMS: atom_id res chain seq x y z
N MET A 1 -23.18 -17.90 5.29
CA MET A 1 -21.91 -18.68 5.18
C MET A 1 -20.82 -17.98 5.97
N LYS A 2 -20.35 -18.59 7.07
CA LYS A 2 -19.22 -18.11 7.87
C LYS A 2 -17.93 -18.44 7.09
N LYS A 3 -17.29 -17.42 6.50
CA LYS A 3 -16.08 -17.58 5.69
C LYS A 3 -14.90 -17.88 6.63
N GLU A 4 -14.38 -19.11 6.58
CA GLU A 4 -13.22 -19.55 7.37
C GLU A 4 -12.06 -18.56 7.18
N ARG A 5 -11.74 -17.81 8.23
CA ARG A 5 -10.55 -17.00 8.29
C ARG A 5 -9.39 -17.89 8.72
N ILE A 6 -8.36 -17.96 7.89
CA ILE A 6 -7.13 -18.68 8.23
C ILE A 6 -6.47 -17.92 9.41
N PRO A 7 -6.10 -18.59 10.52
CA PRO A 7 -5.72 -17.94 11.78
C PRO A 7 -4.52 -16.99 11.67
N MET A 8 -3.59 -17.26 10.74
CA MET A 8 -2.42 -16.40 10.54
C MET A 8 -2.79 -15.01 10.02
N MET A 9 -3.80 -14.89 9.16
CA MET A 9 -4.20 -13.60 8.58
C MET A 9 -4.94 -12.71 9.59
N ASP A 10 -5.48 -13.25 10.67
CA ASP A 10 -6.20 -12.47 11.70
C ASP A 10 -5.27 -11.60 12.58
N HIS A 11 -3.95 -11.84 12.58
CA HIS A 11 -2.96 -11.04 13.32
C HIS A 11 -2.13 -10.08 12.45
N LEU A 12 -2.15 -10.25 11.12
CA LEU A 12 -1.32 -9.46 10.21
C LEU A 12 -1.67 -7.95 10.15
N TRP A 13 -2.88 -7.55 10.55
CA TRP A 13 -3.26 -6.13 10.62
C TRP A 13 -2.38 -5.33 11.58
N VAL A 14 -1.87 -5.97 12.65
CA VAL A 14 -0.97 -5.35 13.64
C VAL A 14 0.28 -4.82 12.95
N ILE A 15 0.80 -5.53 11.94
CA ILE A 15 1.99 -5.11 11.18
C ILE A 15 1.72 -3.78 10.45
N THR A 16 0.51 -3.57 9.91
CA THR A 16 0.19 -2.32 9.20
C THR A 16 0.05 -1.15 10.17
N ILE A 17 -0.58 -1.37 11.33
CA ILE A 17 -0.68 -0.31 12.36
C ILE A 17 0.69 0.01 12.94
N LEU A 18 1.48 -1.02 13.26
CA LEU A 18 2.83 -0.87 13.75
C LEU A 18 3.70 -0.13 12.74
N PHE A 19 3.59 -0.45 11.45
CA PHE A 19 4.28 0.27 10.38
C PHE A 19 3.95 1.77 10.37
N PHE A 20 2.67 2.14 10.44
CA PHE A 20 2.27 3.55 10.49
C PHE A 20 2.74 4.22 11.77
N ALA A 21 2.57 3.58 12.93
CA ALA A 21 3.03 4.10 14.22
C ALA A 21 4.55 4.32 14.25
N LEU A 22 5.33 3.36 13.74
CA LEU A 22 6.79 3.48 13.64
C LEU A 22 7.19 4.61 12.68
N GLY A 23 6.48 4.82 11.58
CA GLY A 23 6.73 5.93 10.65
C GLY A 23 6.47 7.32 11.26
N PHE A 24 5.55 7.43 12.23
CA PHE A 24 5.38 8.64 13.04
C PHE A 24 6.52 8.86 14.03
N VAL A 25 7.08 7.79 14.62
CA VAL A 25 8.20 7.89 15.57
C VAL A 25 9.53 8.18 14.87
N ASN A 26 9.80 7.49 13.76
CA ASN A 26 10.99 7.65 12.94
C ASN A 26 10.67 7.31 11.47
N ILE A 27 10.77 8.31 10.59
CA ILE A 27 10.45 8.11 9.16
C ILE A 27 11.30 7.02 8.52
N GLY A 28 12.55 6.83 8.95
CA GLY A 28 13.48 5.85 8.39
C GLY A 28 13.00 4.40 8.50
N LEU A 29 12.20 4.07 9.51
CA LEU A 29 11.62 2.72 9.66
C LEU A 29 10.55 2.41 8.61
N SER A 30 10.01 3.44 7.96
CA SER A 30 9.03 3.30 6.87
C SER A 30 9.62 2.61 5.64
N LEU A 31 10.95 2.51 5.55
CA LEU A 31 11.61 1.76 4.49
C LEU A 31 11.28 0.26 4.53
N ALA A 32 10.88 -0.29 5.69
CA ALA A 32 10.36 -1.66 5.79
C ALA A 32 9.16 -1.91 4.85
N GLY A 33 8.47 -0.85 4.40
CA GLY A 33 7.44 -0.92 3.38
C GLY A 33 7.93 -1.45 2.02
N LEU A 34 9.22 -1.35 1.70
CA LEU A 34 9.79 -1.98 0.51
C LEU A 34 9.67 -3.50 0.56
N ILE A 35 9.81 -4.10 1.75
CA ILE A 35 9.64 -5.54 1.93
C ILE A 35 8.23 -5.96 1.51
N CYS A 36 7.20 -5.21 1.92
CA CYS A 36 5.82 -5.52 1.54
C CYS A 36 5.51 -5.30 0.05
N MET A 37 6.30 -4.46 -0.63
CA MET A 37 6.22 -4.25 -2.08
C MET A 37 6.91 -5.38 -2.84
N ILE A 38 8.03 -5.89 -2.34
CA ILE A 38 8.86 -6.90 -3.01
C ILE A 38 8.31 -8.32 -2.79
N LEU A 39 7.86 -8.63 -1.56
CA LEU A 39 7.30 -9.94 -1.20
C LEU A 39 6.23 -10.50 -2.16
N PRO A 40 5.22 -9.72 -2.63
CA PRO A 40 4.24 -10.24 -3.59
C PRO A 40 4.89 -10.71 -4.91
N PHE A 41 5.96 -10.05 -5.37
CA PHE A 41 6.66 -10.46 -6.58
C PHE A 41 7.45 -11.75 -6.36
N ILE A 42 8.15 -11.87 -5.22
CA ILE A 42 8.88 -13.09 -4.85
C ILE A 42 7.93 -14.28 -4.74
N LEU A 43 6.82 -14.13 -4.03
CA LEU A 43 5.84 -15.20 -3.86
C LEU A 43 5.14 -15.57 -5.17
N TYR A 44 4.88 -14.59 -6.04
CA TYR A 44 4.31 -14.88 -7.35
C TYR A 44 5.29 -15.68 -8.23
N TRP A 45 6.58 -15.35 -8.18
CA TRP A 45 7.60 -16.12 -8.89
C TRP A 45 7.67 -17.57 -8.38
N LYS A 46 7.60 -17.78 -7.06
CA LYS A 46 7.77 -19.10 -6.45
C LYS A 46 6.52 -19.99 -6.54
N SER A 47 5.33 -19.42 -6.38
CA SER A 47 4.10 -20.21 -6.23
C SER A 47 3.13 -20.09 -7.40
N GLY A 48 3.28 -19.11 -8.30
CA GLY A 48 2.39 -18.90 -9.46
C GLY A 48 0.93 -18.53 -9.13
N GLU A 49 0.54 -18.59 -7.85
CA GLU A 49 -0.79 -18.32 -7.35
C GLU A 49 -0.86 -17.05 -6.48
N LYS A 50 -2.08 -16.60 -6.18
CA LYS A 50 -2.36 -15.37 -5.41
C LYS A 50 -2.14 -15.53 -3.90
N LEU A 51 -1.05 -16.19 -3.50
CA LEU A 51 -0.73 -16.48 -2.10
C LEU A 51 -0.65 -15.22 -1.25
N TRP A 52 -0.07 -14.14 -1.80
CA TRP A 52 0.08 -12.86 -1.09
C TRP A 52 -1.28 -12.24 -0.72
N CYS A 53 -2.16 -12.05 -1.71
CA CYS A 53 -3.47 -11.45 -1.49
C CYS A 53 -4.39 -12.35 -0.65
N LYS A 54 -4.18 -13.68 -0.66
CA LYS A 54 -4.99 -14.64 0.08
C LYS A 54 -4.55 -14.81 1.54
N ASN A 55 -3.24 -14.83 1.83
CA ASN A 55 -2.72 -15.26 3.13
C ASN A 55 -1.78 -14.26 3.82
N TYR A 56 -1.13 -13.35 3.08
CA TYR A 56 0.00 -12.58 3.61
C TYR A 56 -0.15 -11.05 3.50
N CYS A 57 -1.24 -10.53 2.93
CA CYS A 57 -1.41 -9.09 2.73
C CYS A 57 -1.88 -8.40 4.03
N PRO A 58 -1.01 -7.63 4.72
CA PRO A 58 -1.34 -7.11 6.05
C PRO A 58 -2.40 -6.00 6.01
N ARG A 59 -2.42 -5.18 4.95
CA ARG A 59 -3.47 -4.16 4.75
C ARG A 59 -4.85 -4.77 4.46
N ALA A 60 -4.90 -5.91 3.78
CA ALA A 60 -6.18 -6.57 3.49
C ALA A 60 -6.79 -7.15 4.78
N SER A 61 -5.93 -7.65 5.68
CA SER A 61 -6.31 -8.02 7.05
C SER A 61 -6.85 -6.80 7.82
N LEU A 62 -6.17 -5.65 7.74
CA LEU A 62 -6.63 -4.41 8.38
C LEU A 62 -8.01 -4.00 7.89
N PHE A 63 -8.25 -3.99 6.57
CA PHE A 63 -9.55 -3.61 6.03
C PHE A 63 -10.67 -4.55 6.49
N LEU A 64 -10.43 -5.85 6.51
CA LEU A 64 -11.41 -6.80 7.03
C LEU A 64 -11.70 -6.57 8.52
N ARG A 65 -10.68 -6.33 9.34
CA ARG A 65 -10.88 -6.13 10.78
C ARG A 65 -11.64 -4.84 11.07
N VAL A 66 -11.24 -3.73 10.45
CA VAL A 66 -11.83 -2.40 10.66
C VAL A 66 -13.22 -2.31 10.03
N LEU A 67 -13.37 -2.77 8.79
CA LEU A 67 -14.58 -2.54 7.99
C LEU A 67 -15.59 -3.68 8.06
N SER A 68 -15.26 -4.86 8.62
CA SER A 68 -16.25 -5.95 8.78
C SER A 68 -17.48 -5.54 9.59
N ARG A 69 -17.34 -4.56 10.49
CA ARG A 69 -18.41 -4.05 11.36
C ARG A 69 -19.06 -2.76 10.88
N ILE A 70 -18.40 -2.02 9.98
CA ILE A 70 -18.76 -0.64 9.61
C ILE A 70 -19.13 -0.52 8.12
N SER A 71 -18.70 -1.46 7.28
CA SER A 71 -18.93 -1.41 5.82
C SER A 71 -20.42 -1.42 5.48
N LEU A 72 -20.79 -0.56 4.52
CA LEU A 72 -22.12 -0.47 3.91
C LEU A 72 -22.48 -1.71 3.06
N LYS A 73 -21.54 -2.67 2.89
CA LYS A 73 -21.67 -3.94 2.16
C LYS A 73 -22.24 -3.81 0.74
N LYS A 74 -22.20 -2.61 0.13
CA LYS A 74 -22.67 -2.40 -1.23
C LYS A 74 -21.76 -3.15 -2.21
N PRO A 75 -22.33 -3.80 -3.26
CA PRO A 75 -21.52 -4.44 -4.28
C PRO A 75 -20.71 -3.40 -5.04
N LEU A 76 -19.48 -3.76 -5.40
CA LEU A 76 -18.59 -2.86 -6.14
C LEU A 76 -19.18 -2.58 -7.54
N PRO A 77 -19.29 -1.32 -7.98
CA PRO A 77 -19.87 -1.01 -9.28
C PRO A 77 -19.04 -1.62 -10.40
N LYS A 78 -19.71 -2.17 -11.43
CA LYS A 78 -19.07 -2.85 -12.58
C LYS A 78 -18.01 -1.97 -13.27
N GLY A 79 -18.11 -0.64 -13.14
CA GLY A 79 -17.12 0.32 -13.63
C GLY A 79 -15.72 0.16 -13.02
N PHE A 80 -15.59 -0.12 -11.74
CA PHE A 80 -14.29 -0.29 -11.06
C PHE A 80 -13.62 -1.63 -11.41
N THR A 81 -14.41 -2.62 -11.81
CA THR A 81 -13.90 -3.93 -12.22
C THR A 81 -13.37 -3.92 -13.66
N LYS A 82 -13.62 -2.86 -14.45
CA LYS A 82 -13.14 -2.75 -15.83
C LYS A 82 -11.62 -2.77 -15.90
N GLN A 83 -11.08 -3.46 -16.90
CA GLN A 83 -9.63 -3.59 -17.11
C GLN A 83 -8.95 -2.23 -17.26
N LYS A 84 -9.60 -1.26 -17.91
CA LYS A 84 -9.08 0.11 -18.06
C LYS A 84 -8.75 0.79 -16.71
N VAL A 85 -9.61 0.62 -15.70
CA VAL A 85 -9.39 1.22 -14.37
C VAL A 85 -8.22 0.53 -13.66
N LYS A 86 -8.16 -0.81 -13.73
CA LYS A 86 -7.04 -1.59 -13.17
C LYS A 86 -5.71 -1.21 -13.79
N THR A 87 -5.67 -1.07 -15.12
CA THR A 87 -4.48 -0.61 -15.86
C THR A 87 -4.12 0.83 -15.49
N GLY A 88 -5.10 1.73 -15.36
CA GLY A 88 -4.85 3.11 -14.93
C GLY A 88 -4.21 3.19 -13.54
N VAL A 89 -4.75 2.45 -12.56
CA VAL A 89 -4.18 2.38 -11.20
C VAL A 89 -2.78 1.75 -11.22
N LEU A 90 -2.57 0.73 -12.05
CA LEU A 90 -1.26 0.11 -12.23
C LEU A 90 -0.22 1.09 -12.80
N ILE A 91 -0.56 1.80 -13.86
CA ILE A 91 0.31 2.81 -14.48
C ILE A 91 0.63 3.92 -13.48
N TYR A 92 -0.37 4.43 -12.77
CA TYR A 92 -0.18 5.45 -11.74
C TYR A 92 0.84 4.99 -10.68
N PHE A 93 0.68 3.77 -10.17
CA PHE A 93 1.57 3.22 -9.15
C PHE A 93 2.98 2.94 -9.69
N GLY A 94 3.10 2.45 -10.92
CA GLY A 94 4.37 2.26 -11.60
C GLY A 94 5.12 3.57 -11.84
N LEU A 95 4.43 4.61 -12.30
CA LEU A 95 4.99 5.96 -12.45
C LEU A 95 5.43 6.54 -11.10
N ASN A 96 4.64 6.34 -10.04
CA ASN A 96 5.00 6.80 -8.69
C ASN A 96 6.31 6.14 -8.21
N LEU A 97 6.47 4.83 -8.40
CA LEU A 97 7.72 4.12 -8.08
C LEU A 97 8.89 4.61 -8.95
N PHE A 98 8.67 4.81 -10.24
CA PHE A 98 9.70 5.32 -11.15
C PHE A 98 10.18 6.72 -10.74
N PHE A 99 9.26 7.62 -10.41
CA PHE A 99 9.63 8.94 -9.90
C PHE A 99 10.35 8.84 -8.55
N ALA A 100 9.92 7.96 -7.65
CA ALA A 100 10.56 7.76 -6.36
C ALA A 100 12.00 7.23 -6.49
N THR A 101 12.26 6.26 -7.36
CA THR A 101 13.61 5.72 -7.60
C THR A 101 14.49 6.76 -8.28
N MET A 102 14.01 7.41 -9.34
CA MET A 102 14.77 8.45 -10.06
C MET A 102 15.16 9.61 -9.15
N SER A 103 14.20 10.13 -8.36
CA SER A 103 14.50 11.22 -7.41
C SER A 103 15.46 10.78 -6.31
N THR A 104 15.36 9.54 -5.81
CA THR A 104 16.32 9.00 -4.83
C THR A 104 17.73 8.87 -5.41
N ILE A 105 17.86 8.44 -6.67
CA ILE A 105 19.15 8.39 -7.38
C ILE A 105 19.73 9.81 -7.51
N MET A 106 18.92 10.79 -7.88
CA MET A 106 19.38 12.19 -8.01
C MET A 106 19.83 12.79 -6.67
N VAL A 107 19.16 12.44 -5.56
CA VAL A 107 19.57 12.83 -4.21
C VAL A 107 20.87 12.13 -3.82
N SER A 108 21.05 10.84 -4.15
CA SER A 108 22.33 10.13 -3.89
C SER A 108 23.51 10.72 -4.68
N LEU A 109 23.25 11.30 -5.86
CA LEU A 109 24.24 12.00 -6.66
C LEU A 109 24.47 13.46 -6.22
N GLY A 110 23.79 13.91 -5.16
CA GLY A 110 23.91 15.27 -4.62
C GLY A 110 23.33 16.36 -5.53
N ARG A 111 22.53 16.02 -6.55
CA ARG A 111 21.99 16.99 -7.51
C ARG A 111 20.70 17.66 -7.07
N VAL A 112 20.01 17.09 -6.09
CA VAL A 112 18.69 17.56 -5.61
C VAL A 112 18.66 17.44 -4.09
N ALA A 113 18.10 18.43 -3.40
CA ALA A 113 17.90 18.39 -1.95
C ALA A 113 16.85 17.32 -1.55
N PRO A 114 17.00 16.69 -0.37
CA PRO A 114 16.00 15.75 0.13
C PRO A 114 14.66 16.44 0.40
N ILE A 115 13.58 15.64 0.36
CA ILE A 115 12.22 16.09 0.64
C ILE A 115 11.89 15.65 2.06
N ASP A 116 11.45 16.61 2.88
CA ASP A 116 11.17 16.38 4.30
C ASP A 116 9.67 16.41 4.64
N TYR A 117 8.81 16.44 3.62
CA TYR A 117 7.35 16.54 3.78
C TYR A 117 6.59 15.41 3.09
N LEU A 118 5.41 15.12 3.60
CA LEU A 118 4.52 14.10 3.04
C LEU A 118 3.69 14.67 1.89
N ARG A 119 3.53 13.87 0.84
CA ARG A 119 2.60 14.15 -0.26
C ARG A 119 1.44 13.17 -0.20
N PHE A 120 0.23 13.64 -0.46
CA PHE A 120 -0.89 12.78 -0.80
C PHE A 120 -0.89 12.55 -2.31
N LEU A 121 -0.91 11.28 -2.71
CA LEU A 121 -0.75 10.78 -4.07
C LEU A 121 0.63 11.14 -4.67
N ILE A 122 0.71 12.24 -5.41
CA ILE A 122 1.93 12.79 -6.03
C ILE A 122 1.93 14.32 -5.92
N ALA A 123 0.73 14.93 -5.98
CA ALA A 123 0.55 16.36 -6.24
C ALA A 123 0.15 17.20 -5.01
N PHE A 124 -0.49 16.61 -3.99
CA PHE A 124 -1.00 17.39 -2.86
C PHE A 124 -0.01 17.33 -1.70
N PRO A 125 0.81 18.35 -1.44
CA PRO A 125 1.60 18.40 -0.21
C PRO A 125 0.63 18.46 0.97
N ILE A 126 0.80 17.56 1.94
CA ILE A 126 0.03 17.63 3.17
C ILE A 126 0.75 18.65 4.07
N PRO A 127 0.10 19.74 4.50
CA PRO A 127 0.73 20.78 5.33
C PRO A 127 0.96 20.35 6.79
N ILE A 128 0.91 19.04 7.05
CA ILE A 128 1.12 18.47 8.38
C ILE A 128 2.57 18.01 8.41
N ASP A 129 3.42 18.80 9.07
CA ASP A 129 4.76 18.37 9.41
C ASP A 129 4.67 17.20 10.38
N LEU A 130 5.25 16.06 10.00
CA LEU A 130 5.23 14.89 10.85
C LEU A 130 6.14 15.16 12.06
N PRO A 131 5.65 15.07 13.31
CA PRO A 131 6.49 15.26 14.49
C PRO A 131 7.49 14.10 14.57
N GLN A 132 8.68 14.29 14.01
CA GLN A 132 9.78 13.32 14.10
C GLN A 132 10.26 13.27 15.55
N LEU A 133 9.78 12.28 16.31
CA LEU A 133 10.12 12.09 17.72
C LEU A 133 11.60 11.70 17.91
N ILE A 134 12.23 11.11 16.90
CA ILE A 134 13.65 10.72 16.92
C ILE A 134 14.31 11.14 15.59
N ARG A 135 15.12 12.20 15.61
CA ARG A 135 15.96 12.60 14.47
C ARG A 135 17.27 11.83 14.54
N VAL A 136 17.46 10.89 13.64
CA VAL A 136 18.75 10.22 13.42
C VAL A 136 19.36 10.84 12.17
N ASP A 137 20.63 11.24 12.23
CA ASP A 137 21.40 11.68 11.06
C ASP A 137 21.60 10.51 10.09
N LEU A 138 20.55 10.22 9.32
CA LEU A 138 20.54 9.22 8.28
C LEU A 138 20.97 9.87 6.96
N SER A 139 21.49 9.04 6.06
CA SER A 139 21.91 9.52 4.74
C SER A 139 20.76 10.21 3.99
N PRO A 140 20.99 11.33 3.26
CA PRO A 140 19.93 12.13 2.62
C PRO A 140 19.04 11.32 1.67
N TRP A 141 19.61 10.35 0.95
CA TRP A 141 18.85 9.49 0.05
C TRP A 141 17.88 8.56 0.81
N PHE A 142 18.26 8.13 2.01
CA PHE A 142 17.48 7.22 2.84
C PHE A 142 16.24 7.91 3.41
N LEU A 143 16.41 9.14 3.89
CA LEU A 143 15.30 9.98 4.35
C LEU A 143 14.32 10.27 3.21
N HIS A 144 14.84 10.72 2.07
CA HIS A 144 14.02 11.02 0.89
C HIS A 144 13.21 9.79 0.42
N LEU A 145 13.83 8.61 0.33
CA LEU A 145 13.14 7.38 -0.06
C LEU A 145 12.07 6.97 0.97
N SER A 146 12.37 7.11 2.25
CA SER A 146 11.44 6.76 3.33
C SER A 146 10.17 7.60 3.29
N PHE A 147 10.28 8.92 3.09
CA PHE A 147 9.11 9.81 2.90
C PHE A 147 8.26 9.41 1.69
N ARG A 148 8.90 9.03 0.57
CA ARG A 148 8.21 8.58 -0.65
C ARG A 148 7.42 7.30 -0.43
N ILE A 149 8.04 6.28 0.17
CA ILE A 149 7.41 4.98 0.45
C ILE A 149 6.27 5.14 1.46
N TYR A 150 6.49 5.92 2.52
CA TYR A 150 5.47 6.17 3.54
C TYR A 150 4.23 6.87 2.94
N SER A 151 4.44 7.93 2.17
CA SER A 151 3.39 8.65 1.43
C SER A 151 2.57 7.72 0.53
N MET A 152 3.23 6.85 -0.22
CA MET A 152 2.58 5.91 -1.13
C MET A 152 1.74 4.86 -0.38
N MET A 153 2.24 4.34 0.73
CA MET A 153 1.49 3.39 1.55
C MET A 153 0.31 4.05 2.28
N LEU A 154 0.50 5.27 2.79
CA LEU A 154 -0.56 6.04 3.46
C LEU A 154 -1.71 6.36 2.52
N THR A 155 -1.40 6.82 1.30
CA THR A 155 -2.42 7.19 0.30
C THR A 155 -3.21 5.97 -0.17
N SER A 156 -2.53 4.88 -0.50
CA SER A 156 -3.20 3.64 -0.91
C SER A 156 -4.03 3.01 0.21
N THR A 157 -3.61 3.14 1.47
CA THR A 157 -4.39 2.66 2.62
C THR A 157 -5.60 3.54 2.89
N THR A 158 -5.46 4.85 2.79
CA THR A 158 -6.56 5.82 2.96
C THR A 158 -7.64 5.60 1.91
N ILE A 159 -7.26 5.52 0.63
CA ILE A 159 -8.21 5.24 -0.47
C ILE A 159 -8.86 3.86 -0.26
N GLY A 160 -8.09 2.87 0.19
CA GLY A 160 -8.60 1.54 0.48
C GLY A 160 -9.63 1.51 1.62
N LEU A 161 -9.42 2.31 2.68
CA LEU A 161 -10.38 2.47 3.78
C LEU A 161 -11.67 3.14 3.30
N ILE A 162 -11.57 4.22 2.51
CA ILE A 162 -12.73 4.94 1.97
C ILE A 162 -13.56 4.00 1.08
N LEU A 163 -12.92 3.28 0.15
CA LEU A 163 -13.62 2.35 -0.73
C LEU A 163 -14.18 1.14 0.02
N GLY A 164 -13.47 0.63 1.03
CA GLY A 164 -13.94 -0.48 1.84
C GLY A 164 -15.08 -0.09 2.80
N PHE A 165 -15.19 1.20 3.17
CA PHE A 165 -16.32 1.74 3.92
C PHE A 165 -17.58 1.83 3.05
N LEU A 166 -17.45 2.37 1.85
CA LEU A 166 -18.58 2.55 0.91
C LEU A 166 -19.06 1.24 0.28
N TYR A 167 -18.14 0.33 -0.02
CA TYR A 167 -18.42 -0.95 -0.70
C TYR A 167 -18.03 -2.13 0.19
N VAL A 168 -17.74 -3.28 -0.42
CA VAL A 168 -17.21 -4.46 0.28
C VAL A 168 -15.83 -4.19 0.90
N PRO A 169 -15.50 -4.80 2.06
CA PRO A 169 -14.26 -4.52 2.80
C PRO A 169 -12.97 -4.85 2.03
N ARG A 170 -13.05 -5.65 0.95
CA ARG A 170 -11.92 -5.96 0.04
C ARG A 170 -12.02 -5.24 -1.32
N ALA A 171 -12.79 -4.17 -1.42
CA ALA A 171 -12.97 -3.40 -2.66
C ALA A 171 -11.64 -2.97 -3.29
N TRP A 172 -10.72 -2.43 -2.49
CA TRP A 172 -9.39 -2.00 -2.95
C TRP A 172 -8.56 -3.14 -3.53
N CYS A 173 -8.68 -4.36 -2.98
CA CYS A 173 -7.94 -5.51 -3.45
C CYS A 173 -8.29 -5.90 -4.90
N VAL A 174 -9.47 -5.53 -5.40
CA VAL A 174 -9.92 -5.81 -6.77
C VAL A 174 -9.19 -4.93 -7.80
N ILE A 175 -8.91 -3.68 -7.45
CA ILE A 175 -8.25 -2.67 -8.32
C ILE A 175 -6.77 -2.50 -8.02
N CYS A 176 -6.27 -3.20 -7.00
CA CYS A 176 -4.90 -3.09 -6.55
C CYS A 176 -3.88 -3.44 -7.66
N PRO A 177 -2.76 -2.69 -7.77
CA PRO A 177 -1.72 -2.96 -8.77
C PRO A 177 -1.13 -4.37 -8.63
N ILE A 178 -0.85 -4.80 -7.39
CA ILE A 178 -0.32 -6.16 -7.10
C ILE A 178 -1.28 -7.24 -7.61
N GLN A 179 -2.58 -7.08 -7.36
CA GLN A 179 -3.57 -8.04 -7.84
C GLN A 179 -3.64 -8.04 -9.36
N THR A 180 -3.55 -6.88 -9.99
CA THR A 180 -3.61 -6.74 -11.45
C THR A 180 -2.41 -7.42 -12.13
N LEU A 181 -1.21 -7.29 -11.57
CA LEU A 181 0.02 -7.92 -12.08
C LEU A 181 0.05 -9.44 -11.88
N THR A 182 -0.54 -9.93 -10.80
CA THR A 182 -0.53 -11.36 -10.43
C THR A 182 -1.74 -12.14 -10.97
N THR A 183 -2.58 -11.52 -11.80
CA THR A 183 -3.78 -12.16 -12.36
C THR A 183 -3.57 -12.57 -13.81
N LYS A 184 -3.30 -13.87 -14.06
CA LYS A 184 -3.39 -14.48 -15.41
C LYS A 184 -4.81 -14.95 -15.80
N ARG A 185 -5.73 -15.12 -14.85
CA ARG A 185 -7.17 -15.46 -15.07
C ARG A 185 -8.08 -14.79 -14.02
N PRO A 186 -9.27 -14.28 -14.40
CA PRO A 186 -10.21 -13.66 -13.47
C PRO A 186 -10.84 -14.71 -12.54
N VAL A 187 -10.20 -15.02 -11.42
CA VAL A 187 -10.86 -15.73 -10.32
C VAL A 187 -11.66 -14.70 -9.52
N ASN A 188 -12.98 -14.95 -9.38
CA ASN A 188 -13.88 -14.14 -8.57
C ASN A 188 -13.39 -14.13 -7.12
N ILE A 189 -13.05 -12.93 -6.63
CA ILE A 189 -12.64 -12.69 -5.23
C ILE A 189 -13.89 -12.51 -4.33
N LEU A 190 -15.07 -12.61 -4.94
CA LEU A 190 -16.37 -12.50 -4.28
C LEU A 190 -16.83 -13.82 -3.65
N ASP A 191 -16.17 -14.94 -3.97
CA ASP A 191 -16.43 -16.26 -3.37
C ASP A 191 -15.59 -16.49 -2.10
#